data_AF-A0A7V0UBJ9-F1
#
_entry.id   AF-A0A7V0UBJ9-F1
#
_cell.length_a   1.000
_cell.length_b   1.000
_cell.length_c   1.000
_cell.angle_alpha   90.00
_cell.angle_beta   90.00
_cell.angle_gamma   90.00
#
_symmetry.space_group_name_H-M   'P 1'
#
loop_
_entity.id
_entity.type
_entity.pdbx_description
1 polymer ?
#
loop_
_entity_poly.entity_id
_entity_poly.type
_entity_poly.pdbx_seq_one_letter_code
_entity_poly.pdbx_strand_id
1 'polypeptide(L)'
;MNQGKTVFSQLMSYLPMKSFDRCVNKYREHYKVKSFSCLDQFYCMAFDQLTYRKSLRDIEACLRSRENQLYHMGFRSRVARNTLAHANEKRDWR
;
A
#
# COMPACT_ATOMS: atom_id res chain seq x y z
N MET A 1 -13.93 11.14 18.30
CA MET A 1 -13.32 9.79 18.16
C MET A 1 -13.57 9.29 16.74
N ASN A 2 -12.56 9.37 15.86
CA ASN A 2 -12.39 8.68 14.56
C ASN A 2 -13.62 8.19 13.76
N GLN A 3 -14.70 8.97 13.64
CA GLN A 3 -15.81 8.59 12.74
C GLN A 3 -15.35 8.74 11.29
N GLY A 4 -15.38 7.63 10.53
CA GLY A 4 -15.03 7.60 9.11
C GLY A 4 -13.59 7.22 8.73
N LYS A 5 -12.68 7.02 9.70
CA LYS A 5 -11.31 6.54 9.43
C LYS A 5 -11.09 5.15 9.99
N THR A 6 -10.60 4.23 9.15
CA THR A 6 -10.26 2.86 9.57
C THR A 6 -9.11 2.84 10.59
N VAL A 7 -9.03 1.79 11.40
CA VAL A 7 -7.89 1.56 12.30
C VAL A 7 -6.57 1.54 11.52
N PHE A 8 -6.58 0.95 10.32
CA PHE A 8 -5.42 0.95 9.43
C PHE A 8 -4.96 2.38 9.08
N SER A 9 -5.88 3.27 8.68
CA SER A 9 -5.54 4.68 8.38
C SER A 9 -4.93 5.40 9.60
N GLN A 10 -5.42 5.09 10.80
CA GLN A 10 -4.89 5.66 12.03
C GLN A 10 -3.47 5.15 12.32
N LEU A 11 -3.22 3.85 12.13
CA LEU A 11 -1.86 3.29 12.28
C LEU A 11 -0.90 3.87 11.26
N MET A 12 -1.31 3.98 9.99
CA MET A 12 -0.49 4.57 8.94
C MET A 12 -0.22 6.07 9.15
N SER A 13 -1.00 6.76 10.00
CA SER A 13 -0.73 8.18 10.32
C SER A 13 0.57 8.39 11.12
N TYR A 14 1.09 7.33 11.76
CA TYR A 14 2.37 7.36 12.44
C TYR A 14 3.57 7.08 11.52
N LEU A 15 3.34 6.77 10.24
CA LEU A 15 4.41 6.58 9.26
C LEU A 15 5.14 7.92 9.03
N PRO A 16 6.46 8.02 9.25
CA PRO A 16 7.21 9.24 8.99
C PRO A 16 7.34 9.49 7.47
N MET A 17 6.32 10.13 6.88
CA MET A 17 6.21 10.37 5.44
C MET A 17 7.46 11.05 4.85
N LYS A 18 8.04 12.02 5.55
CA LYS A 18 9.28 12.69 5.10
C LYS A 18 10.45 11.72 4.90
N SER A 19 10.57 10.72 5.78
CA SER A 19 11.62 9.70 5.69
C SER A 19 11.29 8.69 4.59
N PHE A 20 10.02 8.31 4.47
CA PHE A 20 9.54 7.44 3.39
C PHE A 20 9.82 8.06 2.01
N ASP A 21 9.40 9.31 1.79
CA ASP A 21 9.60 10.03 0.53
C ASP A 21 11.09 10.19 0.20
N ARG A 22 11.94 10.40 1.22
CA ARG A 22 13.40 10.44 1.03
C ARG A 22 13.93 9.10 0.51
N CYS A 23 13.49 7.97 1.06
CA CYS A 23 13.91 6.65 0.59
C CYS A 23 13.43 6.41 -0.85
N VAL A 24 12.16 6.67 -1.13
CA VAL A 24 11.60 6.47 -2.47
C VAL A 24 12.31 7.32 -3.53
N ASN A 25 12.65 8.57 -3.20
CA ASN A 25 13.41 9.45 -4.09
C ASN A 25 14.86 9.00 -4.26
N LYS A 26 15.51 8.52 -3.19
CA LYS A 26 16.89 8.02 -3.23
C LYS A 26 17.06 6.86 -4.19
N TYR A 27 16.15 5.89 -4.15
CA TYR A 27 16.20 4.69 -4.99
C TYR A 27 15.50 4.86 -6.35
N ARG A 28 14.95 6.05 -6.63
CA ARG A 28 14.25 6.39 -7.89
C ARG A 28 13.10 5.45 -8.23
N GLU A 29 12.44 4.88 -7.23
CA GLU A 29 11.38 3.86 -7.36
C GLU A 29 10.10 4.37 -8.02
N HIS A 30 10.00 5.68 -8.24
CA HIS A 30 8.93 6.31 -9.03
C HIS A 30 9.20 6.37 -10.54
N TYR A 31 10.37 5.93 -11.02
CA TYR A 31 10.68 6.00 -12.45
C TYR A 31 9.67 5.16 -13.27
N LYS A 32 8.82 5.85 -14.04
CA LYS A 32 7.74 5.30 -14.88
C LYS A 32 6.53 4.68 -14.15
N VAL A 33 6.35 4.92 -12.85
CA VAL A 33 5.15 4.49 -12.12
C VAL A 33 3.94 5.32 -12.56
N LYS A 34 2.90 4.70 -13.13
CA LYS A 34 1.71 5.41 -13.65
C LYS A 34 0.53 5.46 -12.69
N SER A 35 0.21 4.36 -12.03
CA SER A 35 -0.99 4.24 -11.18
C SER A 35 -0.64 3.72 -9.79
N PHE A 36 0.01 2.56 -9.69
CA PHE A 36 0.28 1.94 -8.39
C PHE A 36 1.52 2.53 -7.71
N SER A 37 1.35 3.45 -6.76
CA SER A 37 2.45 4.17 -6.12
C SER A 37 3.30 3.30 -5.18
N CYS A 38 4.49 3.78 -4.78
CA CYS A 38 5.29 3.15 -3.72
C CYS A 38 4.54 3.11 -2.40
N LEU A 39 3.76 4.15 -2.11
CA LEU A 39 2.92 4.22 -0.93
C LEU A 39 1.76 3.21 -0.96
N ASP A 40 1.11 3.03 -2.12
CA ASP A 40 0.06 2.01 -2.27
C ASP A 40 0.62 0.59 -2.10
N GLN A 41 1.83 0.31 -2.60
CA GLN A 41 2.51 -0.96 -2.35
C GLN A 41 2.84 -1.12 -0.87
N PHE A 42 3.42 -0.09 -0.24
CA PHE A 42 3.71 -0.11 1.19
C PHE A 42 2.46 -0.40 2.01
N TYR A 43 1.34 0.25 1.71
CA TYR A 43 0.07 -0.01 2.38
C TYR A 43 -0.45 -1.43 2.14
N CYS A 44 -0.28 -2.01 0.94
CA CYS A 44 -0.62 -3.41 0.70
C CYS A 44 0.21 -4.34 1.60
N MET A 45 1.52 -4.11 1.68
CA MET A 45 2.43 -4.94 2.48
C MET A 45 2.18 -4.75 3.98
N ALA A 46 1.94 -3.53 4.45
CA ALA A 46 1.58 -3.27 5.84
C ALA A 46 0.24 -3.91 6.21
N PHE A 47 -0.76 -3.82 5.32
CA PHE A 47 -2.07 -4.44 5.51
C PHE A 47 -1.97 -5.97 5.59
N ASP A 48 -1.19 -6.58 4.70
CA ASP A 48 -0.87 -8.01 4.70
C ASP A 48 -0.33 -8.47 6.07
N GLN A 49 0.72 -7.80 6.55
CA GLN A 49 1.37 -8.12 7.82
C GLN A 49 0.44 -7.94 9.02
N LEU A 50 -0.32 -6.83 9.07
CA LEU A 50 -1.23 -6.53 10.18
C LEU A 50 -2.46 -7.44 10.22
N THR A 51 -2.87 -8.00 9.08
CA THR A 51 -4.08 -8.84 8.99
C THR A 51 -3.75 -10.31 8.75
N TYR A 52 -2.47 -10.69 8.85
CA TYR A 52 -1.99 -12.07 8.66
C TYR A 52 -2.48 -12.71 7.36
N ARG A 53 -2.48 -11.95 6.24
CA ARG A 53 -2.78 -12.57 4.94
C ARG A 53 -1.61 -13.46 4.54
N LYS A 54 -1.91 -14.51 3.77
CA LYS A 54 -0.91 -15.56 3.44
C LYS A 54 -0.50 -15.60 1.97
N SER A 55 -1.07 -14.74 1.12
CA SER A 55 -0.72 -14.68 -0.30
C SER A 55 -1.15 -13.37 -0.94
N LEU A 56 -0.53 -13.04 -2.08
CA LEU A 56 -0.94 -11.88 -2.92
C LEU A 56 -2.40 -11.96 -3.38
N ARG A 57 -2.94 -13.18 -3.57
CA ARG A 57 -4.35 -13.38 -3.93
C ARG A 57 -5.28 -13.08 -2.76
N ASP A 58 -4.89 -13.48 -1.55
CA ASP A 58 -5.65 -13.20 -0.32
C ASP A 58 -5.67 -11.69 -0.01
N ILE A 59 -4.52 -11.02 -0.17
CA ILE A 59 -4.42 -9.56 -0.07
C ILE A 59 -5.37 -8.87 -1.06
N GLU A 60 -5.29 -9.23 -2.35
CA GLU A 60 -6.17 -8.65 -3.39
C GLU A 60 -7.64 -8.90 -3.09
N ALA A 61 -8.02 -10.13 -2.74
CA ALA A 61 -9.41 -10.49 -2.46
C ALA A 61 -9.96 -9.68 -1.28
N CYS A 62 -9.19 -9.55 -0.20
CA CYS A 62 -9.59 -8.78 0.98
C CYS A 62 -9.75 -7.28 0.67
N LEU A 63 -8.74 -6.67 0.01
CA LEU A 63 -8.77 -5.25 -0.33
C LEU A 63 -9.88 -4.92 -1.34
N ARG A 64 -10.11 -5.79 -2.34
CA ARG A 64 -11.20 -5.61 -3.32
C ARG A 64 -12.58 -5.78 -2.71
N SER A 65 -12.75 -6.68 -1.74
CA SER A 65 -14.04 -6.82 -1.04
C SER A 65 -14.46 -5.56 -0.29
N ARG A 66 -13.51 -4.65 -0.01
CA ARG A 66 -13.69 -3.39 0.71
C ARG A 66 -13.30 -2.18 -0.14
N GLU A 67 -13.48 -2.26 -1.47
CA GLU A 67 -13.04 -1.21 -2.41
C GLU A 67 -13.54 0.19 -2.01
N ASN A 68 -14.78 0.31 -1.53
CA ASN A 68 -15.38 1.57 -1.06
C ASN A 68 -14.66 2.19 0.17
N GLN A 69 -13.94 1.38 0.95
CA GLN A 69 -13.20 1.83 2.14
C GLN A 69 -11.73 2.14 1.84
N LEU A 70 -11.20 1.71 0.68
CA LEU A 70 -9.77 1.85 0.34
C LEU A 70 -9.33 3.32 0.31
N TYR A 71 -10.20 4.21 -0.18
CA TYR A 71 -9.94 5.65 -0.17
C TYR A 71 -9.72 6.18 1.26
N HIS A 72 -10.56 5.75 2.21
CA HIS A 72 -10.44 6.11 3.62
C HIS A 72 -9.28 5.42 4.33
N MET A 73 -8.72 4.36 3.75
CA MET A 73 -7.49 3.72 4.21
C MET A 73 -6.22 4.41 3.68
N GLY A 74 -6.35 5.33 2.73
CA GLY A 74 -5.24 6.08 2.13
C GLY A 74 -4.77 5.56 0.77
N PHE A 75 -5.37 4.48 0.25
CA PHE A 75 -5.06 3.98 -1.09
C PHE A 75 -5.56 4.95 -2.15
N ARG A 76 -4.75 5.15 -3.19
CA ARG A 76 -5.09 5.98 -4.36
C ARG A 76 -5.31 5.15 -5.62
N SER A 77 -4.90 3.90 -5.59
CA SER A 77 -4.95 3.00 -6.75
C SER A 77 -5.63 1.68 -6.45
N ARG A 78 -6.21 1.10 -7.50
CA ARG A 78 -6.80 -0.23 -7.45
C ARG A 78 -5.70 -1.27 -7.25
N VAL A 79 -5.87 -2.12 -6.24
CA VAL A 79 -4.96 -3.23 -5.96
C VAL A 79 -5.34 -4.41 -6.85
N ALA A 80 -4.41 -4.79 -7.71
CA ALA A 80 -4.51 -6.00 -8.52
C ALA A 80 -3.31 -6.89 -8.25
N ARG A 81 -3.52 -8.22 -8.17
CA ARG A 81 -2.44 -9.16 -7.83
C ARG A 81 -1.25 -9.08 -8.77
N ASN A 82 -1.50 -8.95 -10.08
CA ASN A 82 -0.42 -8.82 -11.07
C ASN A 82 0.39 -7.53 -10.86
N THR A 83 -0.28 -6.42 -10.56
CA THR A 83 0.37 -5.13 -10.30
C THR A 83 1.19 -5.18 -9.02
N LEU A 84 0.65 -5.75 -7.94
CA LEU A 84 1.35 -5.92 -6.68
C LEU A 84 2.54 -6.88 -6.81
N ALA A 85 2.38 -8.00 -7.51
CA ALA A 85 3.47 -8.94 -7.77
C ALA A 85 4.60 -8.28 -8.56
N HIS A 86 4.27 -7.57 -9.64
CA HIS A 86 5.25 -6.86 -10.45
C HIS A 86 5.96 -5.76 -9.66
N ALA A 87 5.24 -5.02 -8.79
CA ALA A 87 5.86 -4.03 -7.91
C ALA A 87 6.81 -4.67 -6.89
N ASN A 88 6.43 -5.79 -6.28
CA ASN A 88 7.30 -6.53 -5.36
C ASN A 88 8.55 -7.10 -6.05
N GLU A 89 8.46 -7.45 -7.33
CA GLU A 89 9.60 -7.98 -8.09
C GLU A 89 10.54 -6.88 -8.61
N LYS A 90 9.99 -5.74 -9.05
CA LYS A 90 10.77 -4.69 -9.73
C LYS A 90 11.31 -3.61 -8.81
N ARG A 91 10.65 -3.33 -7.69
CA ARG A 91 11.11 -2.29 -6.77
C ARG A 91 12.23 -2.80 -5.89
N ASP A 92 13.25 -1.97 -5.67
CA ASP A 92 14.32 -2.28 -4.74
C ASP A 92 13.74 -2.44 -3.33
N TRP A 93 14.22 -3.46 -2.62
CA TRP A 93 13.81 -3.78 -1.25
C TRP A 93 14.67 -3.07 -0.21
N ARG A 94 15.78 -2.45 -0.62
CA ARG A 94 16.75 -1.72 0.21
C ARG A 94 16.33 -0.28 0.52
#